data_AF-A0A812N3M8-F1
#
_entry.id   AF-A0A812N3M8-F1
#
_cell.length_a   1.000
_cell.length_b   1.000
_cell.length_c   1.000
_cell.angle_alpha   90.00
_cell.angle_beta   90.00
_cell.angle_gamma   90.00
#
_symmetry.space_group_name_H-M   'P 1'
#
loop_
_entity.id
_entity.type
_entity.pdbx_description
1 polymer ?
#
loop_
_entity_poly.entity_id
_entity_poly.type
_entity_poly.pdbx_seq_one_letter_code
_entity_poly.pdbx_strand_id
1 'polypeptide(L)'
;DVSTLFMIIDTDRSGWIDLDEFVSGCMQLHGPAKSLQLAQMSHENKVTRQVIRSLTKSVASIHKELSALRYSMEDGSGTNHVV
;
A
#
# COMPACT_ATOMS: atom_id res chain seq x y z
N ASP A 1 2.24 15.82 -18.77
CA ASP A 1 2.00 17.08 -18.03
C ASP A 1 3.28 17.44 -17.30
N VAL A 2 3.65 18.72 -17.31
CA VAL A 2 4.86 19.25 -16.66
C VAL A 2 4.76 19.08 -15.14
N SER A 3 3.58 19.31 -14.55
CA SER A 3 3.37 19.18 -13.10
C SER A 3 3.69 17.77 -12.60
N THR A 4 3.23 16.76 -13.34
CA THR A 4 3.54 15.35 -13.08
C THR A 4 5.05 15.05 -13.18
N LEU A 5 5.77 15.69 -14.12
CA LEU A 5 7.21 15.52 -14.28
C LEU A 5 7.96 16.07 -13.07
N PHE A 6 7.62 17.28 -12.64
CA PHE A 6 8.22 17.92 -11.47
C PHE A 6 7.96 17.11 -10.19
N MET A 7 6.75 16.54 -10.04
CA MET A 7 6.42 15.64 -8.93
C MET A 7 7.19 14.31 -8.92
N ILE A 8 7.71 13.89 -10.07
CA ILE A 8 8.53 12.67 -10.18
C ILE A 8 10.00 12.98 -9.87
N ILE A 9 10.45 14.21 -10.16
CA ILE A 9 11.82 14.67 -9.95
C ILE A 9 12.04 15.14 -8.50
N ASP A 10 11.05 15.82 -7.90
CA ASP A 10 11.02 16.22 -6.49
C ASP A 10 10.83 14.98 -5.60
N THR A 11 11.95 14.35 -5.23
CA THR A 11 11.95 13.06 -4.55
C THR A 11 11.70 13.20 -3.06
N ASP A 12 12.09 14.33 -2.47
CA ASP A 12 11.90 14.64 -1.06
C ASP A 12 10.54 15.33 -0.77
N ARG A 13 9.80 15.73 -1.81
CA ARG A 13 8.52 16.44 -1.75
C ARG A 13 8.64 17.79 -1.05
N SER A 14 9.79 18.44 -1.16
CA SER A 14 10.01 19.79 -0.64
C SER A 14 9.20 20.85 -1.40
N GLY A 15 8.70 20.51 -2.60
CA GLY A 15 8.06 21.46 -3.52
C GLY A 15 9.06 22.29 -4.32
N TRP A 16 10.35 21.99 -4.19
CA TRP A 16 11.46 22.58 -4.94
C TRP A 16 12.29 21.45 -5.54
N ILE A 17 13.10 21.77 -6.56
CA ILE A 17 14.00 20.79 -7.17
C ILE A 17 15.41 21.33 -7.03
N ASP A 18 16.28 20.58 -6.35
CA ASP A 18 17.70 20.89 -6.31
C ASP A 18 18.46 20.35 -7.55
N LEU A 19 19.75 20.69 -7.64
CA LEU A 19 20.58 20.30 -8.78
C LEU A 19 20.76 18.79 -8.89
N ASP A 20 20.87 18.08 -7.77
CA ASP A 20 21.06 16.63 -7.76
C ASP A 20 19.78 15.91 -8.18
N GLU A 21 18.63 16.37 -7.69
CA GLU A 21 17.31 15.91 -8.11
C GLU A 21 17.08 16.14 -9.60
N PHE A 22 17.40 17.34 -10.11
CA PHE A 22 17.27 17.66 -11.52
C PHE A 22 18.11 16.74 -12.41
N VAL A 23 19.40 16.58 -12.09
CA VAL A 23 20.33 15.73 -12.87
C VAL A 23 19.91 14.26 -12.80
N SER A 24 19.57 13.76 -11.61
CA SER A 24 19.12 12.38 -11.40
C SER A 24 17.80 12.11 -12.14
N GLY A 25 16.85 13.03 -12.04
CA GLY A 25 15.55 12.98 -12.74
C GLY A 25 15.71 12.95 -14.25
N CYS A 26 16.49 13.88 -14.83
CA CYS A 26 16.78 13.90 -16.26
C CYS A 26 17.49 12.63 -16.73
N MET A 27 18.46 12.12 -15.95
CA MET A 27 19.14 10.85 -16.25
C MET A 27 18.16 9.67 -16.19
N GLN A 28 17.18 9.68 -15.26
CA GLN A 28 16.10 8.69 -15.16
C GLN A 28 15.11 8.72 -16.32
N LEU A 29 14.85 9.89 -16.88
CA LEU A 29 13.89 10.07 -17.97
C LEU A 29 14.45 9.69 -19.35
N HIS A 30 15.78 9.65 -19.53
CA HIS A 30 16.40 9.60 -20.86
C HIS A 30 17.00 8.25 -21.32
N GLY A 31 16.69 7.11 -20.68
CA GLY A 31 17.30 5.81 -21.05
C GLY A 31 16.32 4.76 -21.60
N PRO A 32 16.55 4.12 -22.78
CA PRO A 32 15.68 3.06 -23.32
C PRO A 32 15.61 1.80 -22.44
N ALA A 33 16.64 1.50 -21.65
CA ALA A 33 16.61 0.43 -20.65
C ALA A 33 15.68 0.74 -19.45
N LYS A 34 15.41 2.03 -19.16
CA LYS A 34 14.59 2.48 -18.02
C LYS A 34 13.10 2.28 -18.26
N SER A 35 12.60 2.46 -19.49
CA SER A 35 11.19 2.25 -19.79
C SER A 35 10.74 0.79 -19.58
N LEU A 36 11.59 -0.17 -19.96
CA LEU A 36 11.30 -1.60 -19.77
C LEU A 36 11.35 -2.00 -18.30
N GLN A 37 12.41 -1.60 -17.57
CA GLN A 37 12.52 -1.86 -16.13
C GLN A 37 11.37 -1.20 -15.34
N LEU A 38 10.98 0.02 -15.70
CA LEU A 38 9.88 0.71 -15.03
C LEU A 38 8.52 0.06 -15.33
N ALA A 39 8.31 -0.43 -16.55
CA ALA A 39 7.12 -1.22 -16.90
C ALA A 39 7.06 -2.54 -16.11
N GLN A 40 8.19 -3.23 -15.98
CA GLN A 40 8.31 -4.44 -15.17
C GLN A 40 8.03 -4.15 -13.68
N MET A 41 8.65 -3.11 -13.13
CA MET A 41 8.41 -2.69 -11.74
C MET A 41 6.95 -2.28 -11.51
N SER A 42 6.32 -1.60 -12.46
CA SER A 42 4.89 -1.24 -12.38
C SER A 42 3.99 -2.49 -12.38
N HIS A 43 4.34 -3.49 -13.19
CA HIS A 43 3.66 -4.78 -13.22
C HIS A 43 3.80 -5.53 -11.89
N GLU A 44 5.02 -5.68 -11.39
CA GLU A 44 5.30 -6.33 -10.10
C GLU A 44 4.57 -5.61 -8.95
N ASN A 45 4.58 -4.29 -8.93
CA ASN A 45 3.88 -3.49 -7.93
C ASN A 45 2.35 -3.68 -8.02
N LYS A 46 1.78 -3.86 -9.22
CA LYS A 46 0.37 -4.20 -9.40
C LYS A 46 0.03 -5.57 -8.81
N VAL A 47 0.87 -6.57 -9.04
CA VAL A 47 0.71 -7.92 -8.47
C VAL A 47 0.79 -7.86 -6.94
N THR A 48 1.81 -7.20 -6.39
CA THR A 48 1.96 -7.00 -4.93
C THR A 48 0.73 -6.32 -4.32
N ARG A 49 0.18 -5.28 -4.95
CA ARG A 49 -1.06 -4.63 -4.48
C ARG A 49 -2.26 -5.57 -4.49
N GLN A 50 -2.37 -6.48 -5.46
CA GLN A 50 -3.46 -7.46 -5.49
C GLN A 50 -3.33 -8.46 -4.34
N VAL A 51 -2.12 -8.97 -4.09
CA VAL A 51 -1.84 -9.88 -2.97
C VAL A 51 -2.15 -9.21 -1.64
N ILE A 52 -1.70 -7.97 -1.44
CA ILE A 52 -1.99 -7.21 -0.21
C ILE A 52 -3.49 -7.06 0.00
N ARG A 53 -4.27 -6.72 -1.03
CA ARG A 53 -5.74 -6.61 -0.90
C ARG A 53 -6.39 -7.92 -0.49
N SER A 54 -5.92 -9.04 -1.03
CA SER A 54 -6.41 -10.37 -0.64
C SER A 54 -6.07 -10.66 0.83
N LEU A 55 -4.84 -10.36 1.27
CA LEU A 55 -4.45 -10.51 2.67
C LEU A 55 -5.29 -9.63 3.60
N THR A 56 -5.53 -8.37 3.25
CA THR A 56 -6.39 -7.47 4.03
C THR A 56 -7.80 -8.04 4.18
N LYS A 57 -8.37 -8.62 3.12
CA LYS A 57 -9.69 -9.28 3.19
C LYS A 57 -9.66 -10.49 4.12
N SER A 58 -8.66 -11.36 4.02
CA SER A 58 -8.53 -12.53 4.89
C SER A 58 -8.41 -12.11 6.36
N VAL A 59 -7.59 -11.10 6.67
CA VAL A 59 -7.45 -10.56 8.03
C VAL A 59 -8.78 -10.01 8.54
N ALA A 60 -9.53 -9.28 7.71
CA ALA A 60 -10.83 -8.76 8.09
C ALA A 60 -11.86 -9.87 8.38
N SER A 61 -11.87 -10.94 7.58
CA SER A 61 -12.74 -12.11 7.82
C SER A 61 -12.38 -12.81 9.13
N ILE A 62 -11.10 -13.06 9.39
CA ILE A 62 -10.62 -13.67 10.64
C ILE A 62 -11.02 -12.80 11.84
N HIS A 63 -10.82 -11.48 11.75
CA HIS A 63 -11.22 -10.56 12.82
C HIS A 63 -12.73 -10.63 13.09
N LYS A 64 -13.56 -10.72 12.04
CA LYS A 64 -15.01 -10.84 12.17
C LYS A 64 -15.40 -12.14 12.87
N GLU A 65 -14.84 -13.28 12.46
CA GLU A 65 -15.11 -14.59 13.08
C GLU A 65 -14.71 -14.62 14.56
N LEU A 66 -13.51 -14.11 14.88
CA LEU A 66 -13.03 -14.02 16.25
C LEU A 66 -13.93 -13.12 17.10
N SER A 67 -14.38 -11.99 16.55
CA SER A 67 -15.28 -11.07 17.27
C SER A 67 -16.63 -11.72 17.57
N ALA A 68 -17.18 -12.49 16.62
CA ALA A 68 -18.44 -13.21 16.82
C ALA A 68 -18.30 -14.29 17.89
N LEU A 69 -17.20 -15.06 17.88
CA LEU A 69 -16.91 -16.05 18.92
C LEU A 69 -16.77 -15.41 20.30
N ARG A 70 -16.10 -14.25 20.40
CA ARG A 70 -15.96 -13.52 21.67
C ARG A 70 -17.32 -13.14 22.26
N TYR A 71 -18.22 -12.55 21.46
CA TYR A 71 -19.56 -12.17 21.94
C TYR A 71 -20.37 -13.39 22.41
N SER A 72 -20.31 -14.51 21.69
CA SER A 72 -20.99 -15.74 22.10
C SER A 72 -20.45 -16.35 23.41
N MET A 73 -19.18 -16.11 23.76
CA MET A 73 -18.61 -16.56 25.04
C MET A 73 -18.95 -15.61 26.20
N GLU A 74 -19.08 -14.31 25.96
CA GLU A 74 -19.43 -13.32 26.99
C GLU A 74 -20.90 -13.46 27.44
N ASP A 75 -21.82 -13.75 26.51
CA ASP A 75 -23.26 -13.95 26.80
C ASP A 75 -23.55 -15.26 27.57
N GLY A 76 -22.66 -16.26 27.48
CA GLY A 76 -22.80 -17.56 28.16
C GLY A 76 -22.43 -17.58 29.65
N SER A 77 -21.95 -16.47 30.22
CA SER A 77 -21.51 -16.37 31.62
C SER A 77 -22.54 -15.77 32.59
N GLY A 78 -23.73 -15.39 32.10
CA GLY A 78 -24.74 -14.65 32.85
C GLY A 78 -25.86 -15.43 33.54
N THR A 79 -25.97 -16.76 33.40
CA THR A 79 -27.08 -17.53 33.99
C THR A 79 -26.61 -18.72 34.81
N ASN A 80 -26.26 -18.48 36.08
CA ASN A 80 -26.80 -19.24 37.21
C ASN A 80 -26.42 -18.58 38.54
N HIS A 81 -27.15 -17.52 38.87
CA HIS A 81 -27.32 -17.07 40.25
C HIS A 81 -28.72 -16.52 40.47
N VAL A 82 -29.74 -17.38 40.55
CA VAL A 82 -30.91 -17.13 41.40
C VAL A 82 -31.61 -18.46 41.74
N VAL A 83 -31.87 -18.62 43.04
CA VAL A 83 -32.66 -19.61 43.79
C VAL A 83 -32.04 -20.99 44.03
#